data_AF-A0A9Q3INL7-F1
#
_entry.id   AF-A0A9Q3INL7-F1
#
_cell.length_a   1.000
_cell.length_b   1.000
_cell.length_c   1.000
_cell.angle_alpha   90.00
_cell.angle_beta   90.00
_cell.angle_gamma   90.00
#
_symmetry.space_group_name_H-M   'P 1'
#
loop_
_entity.id
_entity.type
_entity.pdbx_description
1 polymer ?
#
loop_
_entity_poly.entity_id
_entity_poly.type
_entity_poly.pdbx_seq_one_letter_code
_entity_poly.pdbx_strand_id
1 'polypeptide(L)'
;MRHDLIDVLYTYKNAFAPDNEPLGAIKGLEVDITFNIDRQYLQVLKRTSYPASLTVREALEKHIQELIVTGSVEQKNKSGLALSNQETHLEDSKE
;
A
#
# COMPACT_ATOMS: atom_id res chain seq x y z
N MET A 1 19.93 32.25 -22.04
CA MET A 1 19.77 31.81 -20.63
C MET A 1 18.39 31.25 -20.31
N ARG A 2 17.28 32.03 -20.33
CA ARG A 2 15.96 31.44 -20.03
C ARG A 2 15.45 30.46 -21.10
N HIS A 3 15.77 30.69 -22.37
CA HIS A 3 15.38 29.80 -23.47
C HIS A 3 16.13 28.47 -23.40
N ASP A 4 17.44 28.52 -23.22
CA ASP A 4 18.30 27.33 -23.10
C ASP A 4 17.85 26.38 -21.97
N LEU A 5 17.37 26.92 -20.85
CA LEU A 5 16.82 26.11 -19.76
C LEU A 5 15.51 25.42 -20.15
N ILE A 6 14.60 26.14 -20.82
CA ILE A 6 13.32 25.58 -21.28
C ILE A 6 13.58 24.46 -22.30
N ASP A 7 14.55 24.66 -23.19
CA ASP A 7 14.93 23.67 -24.20
C ASP A 7 15.45 22.37 -23.54
N VAL A 8 16.28 22.48 -22.51
CA VAL A 8 16.77 21.32 -21.75
C VAL A 8 15.62 20.61 -21.02
N LEU A 9 14.76 21.35 -20.32
CA LEU A 9 13.61 20.78 -19.60
C LEU A 9 12.64 20.06 -20.55
N TYR A 10 12.43 20.62 -21.74
CA TYR A 10 11.57 20.02 -22.75
C TYR A 10 12.21 18.78 -23.38
N THR A 11 13.51 18.85 -23.70
CA THR A 11 14.27 17.75 -24.31
C THR A 11 14.31 16.52 -23.39
N TYR A 12 14.52 16.73 -22.09
CA TYR A 12 14.64 15.66 -21.10
C TYR A 12 13.39 15.49 -20.23
N LYS A 13 12.20 15.88 -20.71
CA LYS A 13 10.96 15.86 -19.93
C LYS A 13 10.64 14.51 -19.25
N ASN A 14 11.05 13.39 -19.88
CA ASN A 14 10.84 12.03 -19.38
C ASN A 14 11.87 11.60 -18.31
N ALA A 15 12.96 12.35 -18.15
CA ALA A 15 13.96 12.09 -17.10
C ALA A 15 13.57 12.74 -15.77
N PHE A 16 12.58 13.64 -15.79
CA PHE A 16 12.00 14.23 -14.59
C PHE A 16 10.86 13.35 -14.07
N ALA A 17 10.42 13.58 -12.83
CA ALA A 17 9.26 12.93 -12.25
C ALA A 17 8.03 13.83 -12.47
N PRO A 18 7.24 13.66 -13.55
CA PRO A 18 6.00 14.37 -13.72
C PRO A 18 4.93 13.82 -12.76
N ASP A 19 3.99 14.67 -12.35
CA ASP A 19 2.89 14.28 -11.44
C ASP A 19 1.97 13.19 -12.02
N ASN A 20 2.04 12.96 -13.34
CA ASN A 20 1.17 12.05 -14.08
C ASN A 20 1.77 10.64 -14.29
N GLU A 21 3.01 10.39 -13.90
CA GLU A 21 3.68 9.10 -14.09
C GLU A 21 4.03 8.45 -12.75
N PRO A 22 3.75 7.15 -12.55
CA PRO A 22 4.15 6.45 -11.33
C PRO A 22 5.66 6.47 -11.16
N LEU A 23 6.11 7.00 -10.01
CA LEU A 23 7.49 6.91 -9.59
C LEU A 23 7.93 5.45 -9.47
N GLY A 24 9.05 5.11 -10.09
CA GLY A 24 9.69 3.80 -9.90
C GLY A 24 9.06 2.64 -10.65
N ALA A 25 8.16 2.89 -11.62
CA ALA A 25 7.63 1.86 -12.53
C ALA A 25 8.68 1.40 -13.59
N ILE A 26 9.90 1.09 -13.15
CA ILE A 26 10.95 0.56 -14.01
C ILE A 26 10.60 -0.90 -14.32
N LYS A 27 10.12 -1.13 -15.54
CA LYS A 27 9.86 -2.48 -16.05
C LYS A 27 11.13 -3.33 -15.95
N GLY A 28 11.02 -4.52 -15.37
CA GLY A 28 12.13 -5.47 -15.25
C GLY A 28 12.92 -5.41 -13.94
N LEU A 29 12.54 -4.56 -12.98
CA LEU A 29 13.05 -4.60 -11.60
C LEU A 29 12.05 -5.30 -10.66
N GLU A 30 11.52 -6.44 -11.10
CA GLU A 30 10.66 -7.26 -10.25
C GLU A 30 11.53 -7.94 -9.19
N VAL A 31 11.18 -7.72 -7.92
CA VAL A 31 11.90 -8.30 -6.79
C VAL A 31 11.13 -9.53 -6.33
N ASP A 32 11.75 -10.71 -6.46
CA ASP A 32 11.26 -11.92 -5.81
C ASP A 32 11.72 -11.94 -4.36
N ILE A 33 10.77 -11.77 -3.43
CA ILE A 33 11.03 -11.81 -2.00
C ILE A 33 10.71 -13.21 -1.50
N THR A 34 11.73 -14.07 -1.46
CA THR A 34 11.60 -15.42 -0.90
C THR A 34 11.73 -15.39 0.62
N PHE A 35 10.73 -15.91 1.33
CA PHE A 35 10.82 -16.10 2.77
C PHE A 35 11.71 -17.30 3.08
N ASN A 36 12.78 -17.10 3.86
CA ASN A 36 13.70 -18.16 4.27
C ASN A 36 13.18 -18.97 5.48
N ILE A 37 11.86 -19.11 5.59
CA ILE A 37 11.20 -19.83 6.68
C ILE A 37 10.25 -20.88 6.09
N ASP A 38 10.43 -22.13 6.50
CA ASP A 38 9.53 -23.24 6.11
C ASP A 38 8.15 -23.13 6.76
N ARG A 39 7.99 -22.26 7.76
CA ARG A 39 6.79 -22.15 8.59
C ARG A 39 5.91 -20.98 8.14
N GLN A 40 4.61 -21.23 8.03
CA GLN A 40 3.61 -20.19 7.80
C GLN A 40 3.78 -19.06 8.83
N TYR A 41 3.77 -17.80 8.34
CA TYR A 41 3.88 -16.61 9.18
C TYR A 41 2.82 -16.66 10.29
N LEU A 42 3.26 -16.71 11.55
CA LEU A 42 2.38 -16.95 12.68
C LEU A 42 1.34 -15.83 12.78
N GLN A 43 0.06 -16.19 12.89
CA GLN A 43 -1.03 -15.21 12.95
C GLN A 43 -0.89 -14.25 14.15
N VAL A 44 -0.25 -14.69 15.24
CA VAL A 44 0.04 -13.85 16.41
C VAL A 44 0.97 -12.67 16.09
N LEU A 45 1.77 -12.78 15.04
CA LEU A 45 2.62 -11.69 14.54
C LEU A 45 1.86 -10.73 13.60
N LYS A 46 0.62 -11.04 13.23
CA LYS A 46 -0.25 -10.08 12.54
C LYS A 46 -0.63 -9.00 13.53
N ARG A 47 -0.02 -7.84 13.38
CA ARG A 47 -0.40 -6.66 14.16
C ARG A 47 -1.66 -6.07 13.54
N THR A 48 -2.65 -5.77 14.36
CA THR A 48 -3.75 -4.90 13.94
C THR A 48 -3.17 -3.55 13.56
N SER A 49 -3.79 -2.87 12.60
CA SER A 49 -3.40 -1.50 12.29
C SER A 49 -3.57 -0.65 13.55
N TYR A 50 -2.54 0.11 13.91
CA TYR A 50 -2.67 1.07 14.98
C TYR A 50 -3.76 2.10 14.63
N PRO A 51 -4.59 2.50 15.61
CA PRO A 51 -5.60 3.51 15.37
C PRO A 51 -4.92 4.83 14.99
N ALA A 52 -5.25 5.36 13.81
CA ALA A 52 -4.83 6.69 13.39
C ALA A 52 -5.83 7.74 13.89
N SER A 53 -5.36 8.96 14.16
CA SER A 53 -6.28 10.09 14.41
C SER A 53 -7.09 10.43 13.16
N LEU A 54 -8.25 11.07 13.32
CA LEU A 54 -9.13 11.39 12.18
C LEU A 54 -8.42 12.22 11.11
N THR A 55 -7.69 13.26 11.53
CA THR A 55 -6.91 14.13 10.64
C THR A 55 -5.82 13.36 9.90
N VAL A 56 -5.13 12.45 10.60
CA VAL A 56 -4.09 11.62 9.97
C VAL A 56 -4.71 10.65 8.98
N ARG A 57 -5.86 10.06 9.32
CA ARG A 57 -6.58 9.14 8.42
C ARG A 57 -7.03 9.84 7.14
N GLU A 58 -7.56 11.06 7.22
CA GLU A 58 -7.99 11.83 6.04
C GLU A 58 -6.81 12.18 5.13
N ALA A 59 -5.68 12.59 5.71
CA ALA A 59 -4.46 12.85 4.93
C ALA A 59 -3.92 11.59 4.26
N LEU A 60 -3.89 10.46 4.99
CA LEU A 60 -3.46 9.18 4.45
C LEU A 60 -4.39 8.69 3.33
N GLU A 61 -5.69 8.82 3.49
CA GLU A 61 -6.67 8.41 2.47
C GLU A 61 -6.41 9.13 1.14
N LYS A 62 -6.18 10.45 1.18
CA LYS A 62 -5.84 11.22 -0.01
C LYS A 62 -4.62 10.64 -0.74
N HIS A 63 -3.54 10.38 -0.01
CA HIS A 63 -2.31 9.84 -0.61
C HIS A 63 -2.45 8.39 -1.08
N ILE A 64 -3.24 7.58 -0.39
CA ILE A 64 -3.53 6.21 -0.84
C ILE A 64 -4.30 6.25 -2.16
N GLN A 65 -5.28 7.15 -2.31
CA GLN A 65 -6.00 7.32 -3.57
C GLN A 65 -5.07 7.76 -4.71
N GLU A 66 -4.16 8.70 -4.45
CA GLU A 66 -3.13 9.10 -5.42
C GLU A 66 -2.27 7.91 -5.89
N LEU A 67 -1.87 7.04 -4.96
CA LEU A 67 -1.08 5.83 -5.25
C LEU A 67 -1.87 4.76 -6.03
N ILE A 68 -3.17 4.63 -5.78
CA ILE A 68 -4.04 3.71 -6.55
C ILE A 68 -4.18 4.21 -7.99
N VAL A 69 -4.42 5.53 -8.18
CA VAL A 69 -4.57 6.13 -9.51
C VAL A 69 -3.29 6.01 -10.34
N THR A 70 -2.12 6.18 -9.71
CA THR A 70 -0.83 6.00 -10.40
C THR A 70 -0.47 4.53 -10.65
N GLY A 71 -1.21 3.58 -10.07
CA GLY A 71 -0.99 2.14 -10.28
C GLY A 71 0.10 1.53 -9.39
N SER A 72 0.56 2.25 -8.37
CA SER A 72 1.56 1.77 -7.40
C SER A 72 0.97 0.84 -6.33
N VAL A 73 -0.35 0.88 -6.12
CA VAL A 73 -1.07 0.05 -5.14
C VAL A 73 -2.30 -0.58 -5.80
N GLU A 74 -2.37 -1.91 -5.80
CA GLU A 74 -3.56 -2.65 -6.23
C GLU A 74 -4.42 -3.07 -5.03
N GLN A 75 -5.74 -2.84 -5.13
CA GLN A 75 -6.71 -3.31 -4.15
C GLN A 75 -6.91 -4.83 -4.33
N LYS A 76 -6.39 -5.63 -3.40
CA LYS A 76 -6.75 -7.06 -3.34
C LYS A 76 -8.14 -7.21 -2.72
N ASN A 77 -9.12 -7.58 -3.54
CA ASN A 77 -10.47 -7.91 -3.08
C ASN A 77 -10.42 -9.07 -2.07
N LYS A 78 -10.96 -8.86 -0.85
CA LYS A 78 -11.07 -9.86 0.22
C LYS A 78 -12.19 -10.88 -0.08
N SER A 79 -12.12 -11.60 -1.19
CA SER A 79 -13.08 -12.68 -1.49
C SER A 79 -12.78 -13.99 -0.73
N GLY A 80 -11.79 -14.04 0.16
CA GLY A 80 -11.35 -15.29 0.80
C GLY A 80 -11.11 -15.30 2.30
N LEU A 81 -11.56 -14.30 3.07
CA LEU A 81 -11.19 -14.17 4.50
C LEU A 81 -12.35 -13.88 5.47
N ALA A 82 -13.57 -14.28 5.13
CA ALA A 82 -14.72 -14.18 6.03
C ALA A 82 -15.45 -15.52 6.19
N LEU A 83 -14.74 -16.54 6.69
CA LEU A 83 -15.34 -17.73 7.30
C LEU A 83 -14.46 -18.22 8.45
N SER A 84 -14.42 -17.47 9.56
CA SER A 84 -14.22 -18.05 10.89
C SER A 84 -14.39 -16.93 11.92
N ASN A 85 -15.63 -16.72 12.36
CA ASN A 85 -15.93 -16.26 13.71
C ASN A 85 -17.27 -16.92 14.06
N GLN A 86 -17.23 -18.25 14.22
CA GLN A 86 -18.23 -18.97 15.00
C GLN A 86 -17.82 -18.88 16.48
N GLU A 87 -18.78 -18.42 17.28
CA GLU A 87 -19.12 -18.92 18.62
C GLU A 87 -17.98 -19.29 19.57
N THR A 88 -17.83 -18.48 20.62
CA THR A 88 -17.64 -19.03 21.96
C THR A 88 -18.58 -18.32 22.93
N HIS A 89 -19.73 -18.94 23.15
CA HIS A 89 -20.51 -18.81 24.39
C HIS A 89 -19.80 -19.64 25.48
N LEU A 90 -19.60 -19.04 26.65
CA LEU A 90 -19.53 -19.65 27.99
C LEU A 90 -19.86 -18.46 28.92
N GLU A 91 -21.11 -18.26 29.37
CA GLU A 91 -21.80 -19.00 30.44
C GLU A 91 -20.94 -19.30 31.67
N ASP A 92 -21.60 -19.16 32.82
CA ASP A 92 -21.17 -19.32 34.22
C ASP A 92 -20.57 -18.07 34.91
N SER A 93 -21.05 -17.65 36.08
CA SER A 93 -22.17 -18.15 36.90
C SER A 93 -22.50 -17.11 37.99
N LYS A 94 -23.70 -17.27 38.56
CA LYS A 94 -24.31 -16.53 39.66
C LYS A 94 -23.41 -16.40 40.90
N GLU A 95 -23.49 -15.26 41.57
CA GLU A 95 -23.86 -15.17 43.01
C GLU A 95 -24.45 -13.79 43.34
#